data_AF-A0AA97CWJ9-F1
#
_entry.id   AF-A0AA97CWJ9-F1
#
_cell.length_a   1.000
_cell.length_b   1.000
_cell.length_c   1.000
_cell.angle_alpha   90.00
_cell.angle_beta   90.00
_cell.angle_gamma   90.00
#
_symmetry.space_group_name_H-M   'P 1'
#
loop_
_entity.id
_entity.type
_entity.pdbx_description
1 polymer ?
#
loop_
_entity_poly.entity_id
_entity_poly.type
_entity_poly.pdbx_seq_one_letter_code
_entity_poly.pdbx_strand_id
1 'polypeptide(L)'
;MTSIQVADDAFVAASVSLAGAVVGDRARWRRWWPDLTLRVAEDRGDEGVRWIVSGPLAGTMEIWCEQRMDGFILHYFLHAEPAESLPTEPRAWLDAVAELNRVRRIAGKVMAFDVKQTLEAGRVAGAPAVREAVA
;
A
#
# COMPACT_ATOMS: atom_id res chain seq x y z
N MET A 1 -12.45 -6.54 -15.55
CA MET A 1 -12.48 -5.37 -14.64
C MET A 1 -12.85 -5.91 -13.29
N THR A 2 -12.06 -5.60 -12.26
CA THR A 2 -12.28 -6.11 -10.90
C THR A 2 -13.22 -5.20 -10.11
N SER A 3 -14.05 -5.75 -9.22
CA SER A 3 -15.04 -4.98 -8.45
C SER A 3 -14.42 -4.12 -7.33
N ILE A 4 -13.28 -4.55 -6.77
CA ILE A 4 -12.48 -3.76 -5.82
C ILE A 4 -11.28 -3.17 -6.54
N GLN A 5 -11.21 -1.83 -6.56
CA GLN A 5 -10.16 -1.03 -7.21
C GLN A 5 -9.70 0.08 -6.27
N VAL A 6 -8.45 0.01 -5.84
CA VAL A 6 -7.80 1.11 -5.13
C VAL A 6 -6.57 1.55 -5.91
N ALA A 7 -6.49 2.85 -6.12
CA ALA A 7 -5.29 3.56 -6.55
C ALA A 7 -5.17 4.79 -5.64
N ASP A 8 -4.00 4.96 -5.03
CA ASP A 8 -3.69 6.07 -4.14
C ASP A 8 -2.19 6.34 -4.10
N ASP A 9 -1.83 7.60 -3.92
CA ASP A 9 -0.46 8.07 -3.94
C ASP A 9 -0.15 8.89 -2.69
N ALA A 10 1.10 8.79 -2.22
CA ALA A 10 1.63 9.64 -1.17
C ALA A 10 3.08 10.01 -1.44
N PHE A 11 3.43 11.29 -1.30
CA PHE A 11 4.82 11.71 -1.33
C PHE A 11 5.50 11.44 0.02
N VAL A 12 6.65 10.77 -0.01
CA VAL A 12 7.53 10.50 1.13
C VAL A 12 8.82 11.28 0.94
N ALA A 13 9.11 12.17 1.88
CA ALA A 13 10.31 13.01 1.93
C ALA A 13 11.48 12.26 2.57
N ALA A 14 11.85 11.14 1.95
CA ALA A 14 13.03 10.34 2.26
C ALA A 14 13.61 9.77 0.97
N SER A 15 14.91 9.45 0.96
CA SER A 15 15.55 8.75 -0.16
C SER A 15 14.81 7.46 -0.50
N VAL A 16 14.61 7.18 -1.78
CA VAL A 16 13.99 5.92 -2.23
C VAL A 16 14.78 4.70 -1.76
N SER A 17 16.10 4.82 -1.57
CA SER A 17 16.97 3.75 -1.04
C SER A 17 16.60 3.30 0.38
N LEU A 18 15.80 4.08 1.11
CA LEU A 18 15.31 3.72 2.44
C LEU A 18 13.96 3.01 2.38
N ALA A 19 13.29 2.99 1.23
CA ALA A 19 11.94 2.46 1.09
C ALA A 19 11.89 0.95 1.32
N GLY A 20 12.81 0.19 0.73
CA GLY A 20 12.82 -1.28 0.76
C GLY A 20 12.76 -1.85 2.18
N ALA A 21 13.50 -1.25 3.11
CA ALA A 21 13.54 -1.66 4.52
C ALA A 21 12.17 -1.53 5.24
N VAL A 22 11.32 -0.61 4.81
CA VAL A 22 9.99 -0.38 5.41
C VAL A 22 8.89 -1.06 4.63
N VAL A 23 8.85 -0.89 3.30
CA VAL A 23 7.80 -1.45 2.45
C VAL A 23 7.93 -2.97 2.28
N GLY A 24 9.14 -3.52 2.43
CA GLY A 24 9.44 -4.95 2.40
C GLY A 24 9.21 -5.69 3.72
N ASP A 25 8.95 -4.98 4.83
CA ASP A 25 8.83 -5.59 6.15
C ASP A 25 7.52 -6.38 6.30
N ARG A 26 7.66 -7.72 6.32
CA ARG A 26 6.55 -8.66 6.51
C ARG A 26 5.80 -8.48 7.83
N ALA A 27 6.43 -7.93 8.87
CA ALA A 27 5.73 -7.64 10.13
C ALA A 27 4.80 -6.44 9.96
N ARG A 28 5.19 -5.43 9.18
CA ARG A 28 4.33 -4.30 8.80
C ARG A 28 3.15 -4.74 7.96
N TRP A 29 3.36 -5.62 6.98
CA TRP A 29 2.28 -6.14 6.13
C TRP A 29 1.13 -6.73 6.95
N ARG A 30 1.46 -7.54 7.97
CA ARG A 30 0.47 -8.15 8.88
C ARG A 30 -0.26 -7.13 9.75
N ARG A 31 0.31 -5.95 9.99
CA ARG A 31 -0.35 -4.87 10.73
C ARG A 31 -1.23 -4.02 9.81
N TRP A 32 -0.79 -3.74 8.60
CA TRP A 32 -1.52 -2.92 7.63
C TRP A 32 -2.74 -3.65 7.05
N TRP A 33 -2.59 -4.95 6.78
CA TRP A 33 -3.62 -5.78 6.18
C TRP A 33 -3.76 -7.11 6.94
N PRO A 34 -4.25 -7.08 8.18
CA PRO A 34 -4.25 -8.24 9.08
C PRO A 34 -5.16 -9.39 8.60
N ASP A 35 -6.15 -9.09 7.76
CA ASP A 35 -7.09 -10.05 7.21
C ASP A 35 -6.65 -10.62 5.85
N LEU A 36 -5.62 -10.05 5.22
CA LEU A 36 -5.13 -10.49 3.92
C LEU A 36 -3.96 -11.47 4.08
N THR A 37 -3.94 -12.49 3.22
CA THR A 37 -2.77 -13.34 3.01
C THR A 37 -2.03 -12.83 1.78
N LEU A 38 -0.76 -12.45 1.97
CA LEU A 38 0.07 -11.87 0.92
C LEU A 38 1.18 -12.83 0.50
N ARG A 39 1.15 -13.26 -0.76
CA ARG A 39 2.24 -14.00 -1.37
C ARG A 39 3.01 -13.07 -2.31
N VAL A 40 4.29 -12.88 -2.06
CA VAL A 40 5.16 -12.07 -2.94
C VAL A 40 5.15 -12.68 -4.35
N ALA A 41 4.75 -11.87 -5.31
CA ALA A 41 4.82 -12.19 -6.73
C ALA A 41 6.11 -11.64 -7.34
N GLU A 42 6.50 -10.43 -6.93
CA GLU A 42 7.73 -9.77 -7.34
C GLU A 42 8.24 -8.88 -6.20
N ASP A 43 9.54 -8.96 -5.91
CA ASP A 43 10.24 -8.11 -4.96
C ASP A 43 11.24 -7.26 -5.75
N ARG A 44 11.05 -5.93 -5.75
CA ARG A 44 11.89 -4.98 -6.48
C ARG A 44 12.78 -4.16 -5.55
N GLY A 45 12.97 -4.61 -4.31
CA GLY A 45 13.74 -3.88 -3.31
C GLY A 45 13.17 -2.49 -3.06
N ASP A 46 13.98 -1.46 -3.32
CA ASP A 46 13.63 -0.06 -3.06
C ASP A 46 12.52 0.47 -3.97
N GLU A 47 12.30 -0.16 -5.13
CA GLU A 47 11.19 0.18 -6.03
C GLU A 47 9.84 -0.41 -5.57
N GLY A 48 9.82 -1.21 -4.51
CA GLY A 48 8.60 -1.75 -3.90
C GLY A 48 8.33 -3.22 -4.24
N VAL A 49 7.11 -3.68 -4.01
CA VAL A 49 6.75 -5.11 -4.00
C VAL A 49 5.38 -5.31 -4.62
N ARG A 50 5.20 -6.42 -5.36
CA ARG A 50 3.90 -6.90 -5.84
C ARG A 50 3.52 -8.20 -5.15
N TRP A 51 2.24 -8.33 -4.82
CA TRP A 51 1.67 -9.51 -4.19
C TRP A 51 0.53 -10.11 -5.00
N ILE A 52 0.39 -11.42 -4.87
CA ILE A 52 -0.90 -12.09 -5.02
C ILE A 52 -1.59 -12.05 -3.65
N VAL A 53 -2.83 -11.60 -3.65
CA VAL A 53 -3.68 -11.43 -2.46
C VAL A 53 -4.69 -12.58 -2.38
N SER A 54 -4.83 -13.15 -1.19
CA SER A 54 -5.89 -14.10 -0.83
C SER A 54 -6.47 -13.80 0.56
N GLY A 55 -7.50 -14.54 0.97
CA GLY A 55 -8.27 -14.33 2.20
C GLY A 55 -9.69 -13.87 1.84
N PRO A 56 -10.19 -12.75 2.39
CA PRO A 56 -11.51 -12.22 2.03
C PRO A 56 -11.55 -11.61 0.61
N LEU A 57 -10.38 -11.40 0.00
CA LEU A 57 -10.22 -10.93 -1.39
C LEU A 57 -9.32 -11.88 -2.17
N ALA A 58 -9.53 -11.99 -3.48
CA ALA A 58 -8.62 -12.65 -4.41
C ALA A 58 -8.20 -11.67 -5.51
N GLY A 59 -6.89 -11.45 -5.66
CA GLY A 59 -6.40 -10.47 -6.64
C GLY A 59 -4.91 -10.17 -6.56
N THR A 60 -4.54 -8.98 -7.02
CA THR A 60 -3.17 -8.46 -6.99
C THR A 60 -3.11 -7.15 -6.21
N MET A 61 -1.96 -6.89 -5.59
CA MET A 61 -1.68 -5.65 -4.87
C MET A 61 -0.24 -5.23 -5.11
N GLU A 62 0.03 -3.94 -5.13
CA GLU A 62 1.34 -3.39 -5.41
C GLU A 62 1.62 -2.16 -4.56
N ILE A 63 2.83 -2.09 -4.03
CA ILE A 63 3.49 -0.84 -3.69
C ILE A 63 4.57 -0.62 -4.75
N TRP A 64 4.55 0.56 -5.37
CA TRP A 64 5.62 1.03 -6.24
C TRP A 64 6.18 2.33 -5.69
N CYS A 65 7.48 2.34 -5.41
CA CYS A 65 8.19 3.51 -4.91
C CYS A 65 8.95 4.15 -6.07
N GLU A 66 8.44 5.28 -6.54
CA GLU A 66 8.97 5.97 -7.69
C GLU A 66 9.77 7.21 -7.25
N GLN A 67 11.08 7.20 -7.50
CA GLN A 67 11.92 8.35 -7.17
C GLN A 67 11.44 9.62 -7.87
N ARG A 68 11.24 10.68 -7.08
CA ARG A 68 10.78 12.00 -7.53
C ARG A 68 11.35 13.10 -6.63
N MET A 69 11.97 14.10 -7.25
CA MET A 69 12.66 15.19 -6.54
C MET A 69 13.72 14.62 -5.58
N ASP A 70 13.77 15.08 -4.34
CA ASP A 70 14.64 14.55 -3.29
C ASP A 70 13.99 13.41 -2.47
N GLY A 71 12.76 12.99 -2.83
CA GLY A 71 12.04 11.89 -2.19
C GLY A 71 11.50 10.86 -3.19
N PHE A 72 10.35 10.26 -2.87
CA PHE A 72 9.63 9.36 -3.77
C PHE A 72 8.12 9.47 -3.63
N ILE A 73 7.42 9.10 -4.70
CA ILE A 73 5.98 8.84 -4.67
C ILE A 73 5.80 7.36 -4.34
N LEU A 74 5.07 7.08 -3.25
CA LEU A 74 4.56 5.76 -2.94
C LEU A 74 3.22 5.61 -3.64
N HIS A 75 3.21 4.82 -4.71
CA HIS A 75 2.00 4.39 -5.40
C HIS A 75 1.47 3.11 -4.74
N TYR A 76 0.18 3.07 -4.46
CA TYR A 76 -0.51 1.90 -3.92
C TYR A 76 -1.66 1.47 -4.82
N PHE A 77 -1.61 0.22 -5.28
CA PHE A 77 -2.65 -0.38 -6.11
C PHE A 77 -3.19 -1.64 -5.47
N LEU A 78 -4.52 -1.83 -5.52
CA LEU A 78 -5.19 -3.08 -5.20
C LEU A 78 -6.27 -3.35 -6.23
N HIS A 79 -6.16 -4.50 -6.91
CA HIS A 79 -7.15 -4.99 -7.85
C HIS A 79 -7.60 -6.38 -7.44
N ALA A 80 -8.85 -6.51 -6.98
CA ALA A 80 -9.33 -7.78 -6.43
C ALA A 80 -10.83 -7.98 -6.60
N GLU A 81 -11.24 -9.24 -6.42
CA GLU A 81 -12.63 -9.63 -6.22
C GLU A 81 -12.86 -10.09 -4.77
N PRO A 82 -14.06 -9.86 -4.20
CA PRO A 82 -14.51 -10.54 -3.00
C PRO A 82 -14.44 -12.06 -3.19
N ALA A 83 -13.83 -12.76 -2.23
CA ALA A 83 -13.81 -14.22 -2.23
C ALA A 83 -15.12 -14.82 -1.68
N GLU A 84 -15.81 -14.06 -0.84
CA GLU A 84 -17.10 -14.43 -0.26
C GLU A 84 -18.26 -14.01 -1.16
N SER A 85 -19.36 -14.77 -1.09
CA SER A 85 -20.58 -14.41 -1.81
C SER A 85 -21.19 -13.13 -1.25
N LEU A 86 -21.36 -12.15 -2.12
CA LEU A 86 -22.07 -10.91 -1.81
C LEU A 86 -23.58 -11.09 -1.99
N PRO A 87 -24.40 -10.18 -1.43
CA PRO A 87 -25.83 -10.14 -1.69
C PRO A 87 -26.15 -10.13 -3.19
N THR A 88 -27.22 -10.81 -3.60
CA THR A 88 -27.65 -10.88 -5.00
C THR A 88 -28.58 -9.74 -5.40
N GLU A 89 -29.20 -9.07 -4.43
CA GLU A 89 -30.03 -7.90 -4.67
C GLU A 89 -29.12 -6.74 -5.16
N PRO A 90 -29.43 -6.10 -6.30
CA PRO A 90 -28.49 -5.16 -6.93
C PRO A 90 -28.04 -4.01 -6.05
N ARG A 91 -28.93 -3.42 -5.25
CA ARG A 91 -28.57 -2.28 -4.39
C ARG A 91 -27.69 -2.73 -3.23
N ALA A 92 -28.05 -3.82 -2.56
CA ALA A 92 -27.26 -4.40 -1.48
C ALA A 92 -25.88 -4.86 -1.96
N TRP A 93 -25.78 -5.38 -3.20
CA TRP A 93 -24.51 -5.73 -3.81
C TRP A 93 -23.61 -4.50 -4.00
N LEU A 94 -24.16 -3.42 -4.57
CA LEU A 94 -23.41 -2.17 -4.80
C LEU A 94 -22.92 -1.56 -3.49
N ASP A 95 -23.79 -1.52 -2.46
CA ASP A 95 -23.44 -0.97 -1.16
C ASP A 95 -22.33 -1.82 -0.48
N ALA A 96 -22.37 -3.14 -0.62
CA ALA A 96 -21.33 -4.04 -0.10
C ALA A 96 -19.98 -3.84 -0.81
N VAL A 97 -19.96 -3.73 -2.14
CA VAL A 97 -18.75 -3.46 -2.93
C VAL A 97 -18.16 -2.09 -2.60
N ALA A 98 -19.02 -1.07 -2.43
CA ALA A 98 -18.59 0.27 -2.06
C ALA A 98 -17.93 0.29 -0.67
N GLU A 99 -18.52 -0.41 0.30
CA GLU A 99 -17.95 -0.50 1.65
C GLU A 99 -16.62 -1.27 1.66
N LEU A 100 -16.53 -2.39 0.94
CA LEU A 100 -15.27 -3.12 0.79
C LEU A 100 -14.18 -2.23 0.18
N ASN A 101 -14.49 -1.50 -0.91
CA ASN A 101 -13.55 -0.54 -1.50
C ASN A 101 -13.11 0.54 -0.51
N ARG A 102 -14.06 1.10 0.26
CA ARG A 102 -13.77 2.13 1.27
C ARG A 102 -12.82 1.61 2.34
N VAL A 103 -13.06 0.42 2.90
CA VAL A 103 -12.19 -0.21 3.89
C VAL A 103 -10.79 -0.43 3.33
N ARG A 104 -10.66 -0.89 2.09
CA ARG A 104 -9.35 -1.11 1.45
C ARG A 104 -8.60 0.20 1.15
N ARG A 105 -9.30 1.27 0.78
CA ARG A 105 -8.69 2.60 0.63
C ARG A 105 -8.18 3.14 1.96
N ILE A 106 -8.94 2.98 3.04
CA ILE A 106 -8.52 3.40 4.38
C ILE A 106 -7.27 2.62 4.81
N ALA A 107 -7.24 1.29 4.64
CA ALA A 107 -6.06 0.48 4.95
C ALA A 107 -4.82 0.94 4.15
N GLY A 108 -4.99 1.26 2.86
CA GLY A 108 -3.93 1.84 2.03
C GLY A 108 -3.41 3.18 2.57
N LYS A 109 -4.29 4.07 3.03
CA LYS A 109 -3.89 5.34 3.67
C LYS A 109 -3.15 5.13 4.99
N VAL A 110 -3.61 4.19 5.83
CA VAL A 110 -2.93 3.83 7.09
C VAL A 110 -1.51 3.35 6.81
N MET A 111 -1.33 2.46 5.83
CA MET A 111 -0.02 2.00 5.39
C MET A 111 0.86 3.17 4.90
N ALA A 112 0.34 4.01 3.99
CA ALA A 112 1.11 5.12 3.44
C ALA A 112 1.56 6.12 4.51
N PHE A 113 0.70 6.38 5.51
CA PHE A 113 1.06 7.23 6.65
C PHE A 113 2.05 6.59 7.61
N ASP A 114 1.98 5.28 7.86
CA ASP A 114 2.98 4.58 8.66
C ASP A 114 4.37 4.62 7.99
N VAL A 115 4.42 4.40 6.67
CA VAL A 115 5.67 4.52 5.89
C VAL A 115 6.22 5.94 5.99
N LYS A 116 5.37 6.96 5.75
CA LYS A 116 5.75 8.36 5.83
C LYS A 116 6.26 8.75 7.22
N GLN A 117 5.53 8.38 8.27
CA GLN A 117 5.90 8.67 9.66
C GLN A 117 7.22 8.00 10.05
N THR A 118 7.43 6.76 9.59
CA THR A 118 8.67 6.01 9.85
C THR A 118 9.86 6.67 9.17
N LEU A 119 9.75 6.96 7.87
CA LEU A 119 10.88 7.43 7.06
C LEU A 119 11.19 8.92 7.22
N GLU A 120 10.19 9.73 7.57
CA GLU A 120 10.37 11.17 7.83
C GLU A 120 10.59 11.48 9.33
N ALA A 121 10.81 10.47 10.17
CA ALA A 121 10.96 10.65 11.60
C ALA A 121 12.07 11.67 11.93
N GLY A 122 11.72 12.70 12.70
CA GLY A 122 12.64 13.78 13.09
C GLY A 122 12.87 14.86 12.03
N ARG A 123 12.29 14.74 10.83
CA ARG A 123 12.38 15.78 9.79
C ARG A 123 11.49 16.97 10.14
N VAL A 124 12.06 18.16 10.11
CA VAL A 124 11.29 19.42 10.26
C VAL A 124 10.52 19.72 8.96
N ALA A 125 9.31 20.24 9.08
CA ALA A 125 8.53 20.67 7.91
C ALA A 125 9.30 21.74 7.09
N GLY A 126 9.39 21.52 5.78
CA GLY A 126 10.17 22.37 4.87
C GLY A 126 11.67 22.04 4.77
N ALA A 127 12.20 21.16 5.63
CA ALA A 127 13.56 20.66 5.48
C ALA A 127 13.67 19.66 4.31
N PRO A 128 14.88 19.48 3.73
CA PRO A 128 15.12 18.46 2.71
C PRO A 128 14.71 17.06 3.15
N ALA A 129 14.47 16.17 2.18
CA ALA A 129 14.18 14.77 2.43
C ALA A 129 15.29 14.07 3.23
N VAL A 130 14.89 13.12 4.08
CA VAL A 130 15.82 12.28 4.86
C VAL A 130 16.71 11.49 3.91
N ARG A 131 18.03 11.52 4.13
CA ARG A 131 19.01 10.77 3.34
C ARG A 131 19.68 9.71 4.20
N GLU A 132 20.20 8.68 3.53
CA GLU A 132 21.07 7.71 4.17
C GLU A 132 22.35 8.43 4.64
N ALA A 133 22.87 8.06 5.81
CA ALA A 133 24.15 8.58 6.28
C ALA A 133 25.24 8.08 5.33
N VAL A 134 26.04 9.00 4.78
CA VAL A 134 27.22 8.61 4.00
C VAL A 134 28.20 7.94 4.96
N ALA A 135 28.47 6.66 4.76
CA ALA A 135 29.45 5.88 5.51
C ALA A 135 30.88 6.36 5.23
#